data_AF-A0A543JNI7-F1
#
_entry.id   AF-A0A543JNI7-F1
#
_cell.length_a   1.000
_cell.length_b   1.000
_cell.length_c   1.000
_cell.angle_alpha   90.00
_cell.angle_beta   90.00
_cell.angle_gamma   90.00
#
_symmetry.space_group_name_H-M   'P 1'
#
loop_
_entity.id
_entity.type
_entity.pdbx_description
1 polymer ?
#
loop_
_entity_poly.entity_id
_entity_poly.type
_entity_poly.pdbx_seq_one_letter_code
_entity_poly.pdbx_strand_id
1 'polypeptide(L)'
;MGVVASVREVAEALVVRGALPAGLNGALVWSGKYGASGVRLGPDGARWYRGPRPAALAPADWPSGATMADPVLHDEVWHTAMSHPDLGYAEHVTLGVDGEVLRAEPFPLDGAPRMRAVGVTERFVVVFDSAPYYSRAADLVGLRDPYSGPATGPARIGLLAYGGPHWFEVGEGEVLSLANVYEDLGRVVVDAVWAPGVLRRHTLDLATGGVRRVDLPAMDVASVDERLTGRRHRFVFGTAGTAIVRHDVALGCTWRRELGVTPGRPVFVPRGEDEGDGWVVAVAGDELLVLDAADLAGPPVAVVRLPFAVPASHRATWLAES
;
A
#
# COMPACT_ATOMS: atom_id res chain seq x y z
N MET A 1 4.65 -28.68 17.80
CA MET A 1 3.18 -28.69 17.94
C MET A 1 2.73 -27.24 18.03
N GLY A 2 2.56 -26.58 16.89
CA GLY A 2 2.33 -25.14 16.81
C GLY A 2 0.88 -24.81 17.17
N VAL A 3 0.68 -23.99 18.19
CA VAL A 3 -0.62 -23.34 18.43
C VAL A 3 -0.77 -22.29 17.34
N VAL A 4 -1.50 -22.60 16.28
CA VAL A 4 -2.02 -21.57 15.38
C VAL A 4 -2.97 -20.74 16.23
N ALA A 5 -2.56 -19.54 16.63
CA ALA A 5 -3.43 -18.64 17.36
C ALA A 5 -4.60 -18.29 16.43
N SER A 6 -5.79 -18.78 16.73
CA SER A 6 -6.99 -18.51 15.93
C SER A 6 -7.25 -17.01 15.86
N VAL A 7 -7.76 -16.55 14.72
CA VAL A 7 -8.35 -15.21 14.60
C VAL A 7 -9.47 -15.12 15.66
N ARG A 8 -9.39 -14.15 16.55
CA ARG A 8 -10.39 -13.94 17.60
C ARG A 8 -11.19 -12.69 17.26
N GLU A 9 -12.44 -12.90 16.93
CA GLU A 9 -13.44 -11.86 16.91
C GLU A 9 -13.96 -11.62 18.33
N VAL A 10 -14.11 -10.36 18.70
CA VAL A 10 -14.71 -9.99 19.98
C VAL A 10 -16.22 -10.15 19.85
N ALA A 11 -16.83 -10.85 20.80
CA ALA A 11 -18.27 -11.16 20.77
C ALA A 11 -19.16 -9.90 20.89
N GLU A 12 -18.66 -8.85 21.53
CA GLU A 12 -19.37 -7.59 21.71
C GLU A 12 -19.36 -6.75 20.43
N ALA A 13 -20.55 -6.31 20.01
CA ALA A 13 -20.70 -5.42 18.86
C ALA A 13 -20.20 -4.02 19.20
N LEU A 14 -19.51 -3.41 18.24
CA LEU A 14 -19.08 -2.01 18.32
C LEU A 14 -20.27 -1.07 18.10
N VAL A 15 -20.22 0.10 18.73
CA VAL A 15 -21.26 1.12 18.56
C VAL A 15 -21.13 1.75 17.17
N VAL A 16 -22.21 1.69 16.40
CA VAL A 16 -22.34 2.30 15.07
C VAL A 16 -23.24 3.53 15.16
N ARG A 17 -22.76 4.66 14.65
CA ARG A 17 -23.56 5.86 14.39
C ARG A 17 -23.84 5.96 12.90
N GLY A 18 -25.08 6.24 12.51
CA GLY A 18 -25.53 6.16 11.12
C GLY A 18 -25.97 4.74 10.76
N ALA A 19 -26.01 4.42 9.46
CA ALA A 19 -26.42 3.12 8.96
C ALA A 19 -25.31 2.53 8.09
N LEU A 20 -24.86 1.31 8.40
CA LEU A 20 -23.94 0.61 7.52
C LEU A 20 -24.66 0.29 6.20
N PRO A 21 -24.06 0.63 5.03
CA PRO A 21 -24.65 0.31 3.75
C PRO A 21 -24.81 -1.20 3.55
N ALA A 22 -25.91 -1.65 2.95
CA ALA A 22 -26.18 -3.07 2.72
C ALA A 22 -25.11 -3.77 1.86
N GLY A 23 -24.44 -3.05 0.96
CA GLY A 23 -23.36 -3.60 0.12
C GLY A 23 -21.97 -3.58 0.78
N LEU A 24 -21.84 -3.02 1.98
CA LEU A 24 -20.57 -2.97 2.70
C LEU A 24 -20.45 -4.18 3.64
N ASN A 25 -20.13 -5.34 3.07
CA ASN A 25 -19.93 -6.58 3.81
C ASN A 25 -18.49 -7.09 3.66
N GLY A 26 -17.76 -7.17 4.77
CA GLY A 26 -16.33 -7.45 4.74
C GLY A 26 -15.61 -6.95 5.98
N ALA A 27 -14.29 -6.90 5.90
CA ALA A 27 -13.43 -6.47 6.98
C ALA A 27 -12.37 -5.49 6.50
N LEU A 28 -12.28 -4.32 7.15
CA LEU A 28 -11.08 -3.49 7.06
C LEU A 28 -10.02 -4.11 7.96
N VAL A 29 -8.86 -4.43 7.38
CA VAL A 29 -7.75 -5.10 8.07
C VAL A 29 -6.52 -4.25 7.98
N TRP A 30 -5.77 -4.14 9.07
CA TRP A 30 -4.46 -3.51 9.05
C TRP A 30 -3.44 -4.33 9.84
N SER A 31 -2.20 -4.23 9.39
CA SER A 31 -1.06 -4.83 10.08
C SER A 31 -0.56 -3.91 11.21
N GLY A 32 -0.23 -4.50 12.35
CA GLY A 32 0.40 -3.84 13.49
C GLY A 32 1.63 -4.59 13.98
N LYS A 33 2.26 -4.08 15.03
CA LYS A 33 3.49 -4.67 15.61
C LYS A 33 3.33 -6.13 16.06
N TYR A 34 2.13 -6.56 16.42
CA TYR A 34 1.87 -7.87 17.04
C TYR A 34 0.94 -8.78 16.21
N GLY A 35 0.57 -8.41 14.99
CA GLY A 35 -0.38 -9.17 14.18
C GLY A 35 -1.24 -8.31 13.28
N ALA A 36 -2.34 -8.87 12.81
CA ALA A 36 -3.40 -8.13 12.13
C ALA A 36 -4.49 -7.73 13.13
N SER A 37 -5.05 -6.55 12.96
CA SER A 37 -6.29 -6.14 13.63
C SER A 37 -7.24 -5.60 12.57
N GLY A 38 -8.53 -5.65 12.86
CA GLY A 38 -9.50 -5.19 11.90
C GLY A 38 -10.87 -4.97 12.51
N VAL A 39 -11.74 -4.42 11.69
CA VAL A 39 -13.16 -4.27 11.99
C VAL A 39 -13.93 -4.93 10.86
N ARG A 40 -14.70 -5.97 11.20
CA ARG A 40 -15.70 -6.55 10.32
C ARG A 40 -16.94 -5.66 10.32
N LEU A 41 -17.47 -5.37 9.14
CA LEU A 41 -18.69 -4.61 8.90
C LEU A 41 -19.64 -5.49 8.09
N GLY A 42 -20.92 -5.46 8.44
CA GLY A 42 -21.95 -6.20 7.73
C GLY A 42 -23.35 -5.89 8.24
N PRO A 43 -24.37 -6.70 7.85
CA PRO A 43 -25.76 -6.48 8.25
C PRO A 43 -25.96 -6.57 9.77
N ASP A 44 -25.14 -7.38 10.45
CA ASP A 44 -25.19 -7.57 11.90
C ASP A 44 -24.42 -6.49 12.69
N GLY A 45 -23.96 -5.43 12.01
CA GLY A 45 -23.24 -4.31 12.63
C GLY A 45 -21.73 -4.39 12.41
N ALA A 46 -20.97 -3.95 13.42
CA ALA A 46 -19.52 -3.88 13.37
C ALA A 46 -18.87 -4.65 14.52
N ARG A 47 -17.81 -5.40 14.24
CA ARG A 47 -17.11 -6.22 15.25
C ARG A 47 -15.60 -6.09 15.13
N TRP A 48 -14.94 -5.95 16.27
CA TRP A 48 -13.48 -5.93 16.32
C TRP A 48 -12.94 -7.36 16.21
N TYR A 49 -11.86 -7.55 15.45
CA TYR A 49 -11.13 -8.81 15.47
C TYR A 49 -9.61 -8.60 15.49
N ARG A 50 -8.90 -9.61 15.99
CA ARG A 50 -7.44 -9.69 15.96
C ARG A 50 -7.00 -11.05 15.46
N GLY A 51 -6.02 -11.06 14.55
CA GLY A 51 -5.39 -12.26 14.03
C GLY A 51 -3.89 -12.29 14.31
N PRO A 52 -3.26 -13.48 14.26
CA PRO A 52 -1.81 -13.59 14.30
C PRO A 52 -1.19 -12.88 13.08
N ARG A 53 0.11 -12.55 13.17
CA ARG A 53 0.88 -12.25 11.97
C ARG A 53 1.14 -13.57 11.22
N PRO A 54 0.94 -13.64 9.89
CA PRO A 54 1.38 -14.80 9.12
C PRO A 54 2.89 -15.04 9.31
N ALA A 55 3.30 -16.31 9.44
CA ALA A 55 4.69 -16.68 9.70
C ALA A 55 5.64 -16.19 8.60
N ALA A 56 5.23 -16.29 7.32
CA ALA A 56 5.98 -15.78 6.16
C ALA A 56 6.30 -14.28 6.23
N LEU A 57 5.52 -13.50 7.01
CA LEU A 57 5.69 -12.06 7.18
C LEU A 57 6.33 -11.70 8.53
N ALA A 58 6.80 -12.68 9.31
CA ALA A 58 7.41 -12.45 10.61
C ALA A 58 8.87 -11.96 10.44
N PRO A 59 9.20 -10.69 10.81
CA PRO A 59 10.54 -10.14 10.58
C PRO A 59 11.64 -10.82 11.40
N ALA A 60 11.28 -11.61 12.43
CA ALA A 60 12.22 -12.34 13.26
C ALA A 60 13.01 -13.41 12.48
N ASP A 61 12.48 -13.83 11.33
CA ASP A 61 13.08 -14.85 10.48
C ASP A 61 13.89 -14.23 9.31
N TRP A 62 13.92 -12.89 9.20
CA TRP A 62 14.63 -12.20 8.13
C TRP A 62 16.06 -11.82 8.54
N PRO A 63 17.01 -11.74 7.60
CA PRO A 63 18.31 -11.12 7.86
C PRO A 63 18.12 -9.71 8.44
N SER A 64 19.03 -9.30 9.35
CA SER A 64 18.96 -7.98 9.98
C SER A 64 18.88 -6.87 8.92
N GLY A 65 17.89 -5.99 9.05
CA GLY A 65 17.70 -4.85 8.16
C GLY A 65 17.00 -5.13 6.83
N ALA A 66 16.64 -6.40 6.53
CA ALA A 66 15.88 -6.75 5.34
C ALA A 66 14.52 -6.02 5.31
N THR A 67 14.10 -5.62 4.12
CA THR A 67 12.81 -4.95 3.92
C THR A 67 12.04 -5.61 2.81
N MET A 68 10.71 -5.52 2.90
CA MET A 68 9.79 -6.15 1.97
C MET A 68 8.74 -5.12 1.59
N ALA A 69 8.51 -5.01 0.28
CA ALA A 69 7.46 -4.19 -0.28
C ALA A 69 6.07 -4.69 0.13
N ASP A 70 5.10 -3.77 0.19
CA ASP A 70 3.70 -4.14 0.36
C ASP A 70 3.28 -5.10 -0.78
N PRO A 71 2.83 -6.33 -0.48
CA PRO A 71 2.49 -7.30 -1.51
C PRO A 71 1.30 -6.88 -2.36
N VAL A 72 1.31 -7.27 -3.63
CA VAL A 72 0.23 -7.01 -4.59
C VAL A 72 -0.27 -8.34 -5.15
N LEU A 73 -1.59 -8.53 -5.18
CA LEU A 73 -2.23 -9.71 -5.76
C LEU A 73 -2.46 -9.50 -7.26
N HIS A 74 -2.05 -10.47 -8.07
CA HIS A 74 -2.34 -10.53 -9.50
C HIS A 74 -2.56 -11.99 -9.89
N ASP A 75 -3.69 -12.30 -10.54
CA ASP A 75 -4.06 -13.65 -10.99
C ASP A 75 -3.84 -14.75 -9.92
N GLU A 76 -4.38 -14.52 -8.71
CA GLU A 76 -4.27 -15.44 -7.54
C GLU A 76 -2.84 -15.66 -7.00
N VAL A 77 -1.87 -14.88 -7.47
CA VAL A 77 -0.48 -14.91 -6.99
C VAL A 77 -0.16 -13.58 -6.31
N TRP A 78 0.40 -13.65 -5.11
CA TRP A 78 0.95 -12.48 -4.44
C TRP A 78 2.37 -12.23 -4.93
N HIS A 79 2.67 -10.97 -5.26
CA HIS A 79 4.01 -10.52 -5.63
C HIS A 79 4.54 -9.58 -4.57
N THR A 80 5.79 -9.76 -4.16
CA THR A 80 6.54 -8.79 -3.33
C THR A 80 7.99 -8.70 -3.79
N ALA A 81 8.67 -7.63 -3.36
CA ALA A 81 10.10 -7.45 -3.54
C ALA A 81 10.77 -7.36 -2.18
N MET A 82 11.86 -8.09 -1.98
CA MET A 82 12.61 -8.12 -0.72
C MET A 82 14.04 -7.65 -0.96
N SER A 83 14.52 -6.65 -0.22
CA SER A 83 15.94 -6.30 -0.20
C SER A 83 16.62 -6.89 1.01
N HIS A 84 17.83 -7.41 0.79
CA HIS A 84 18.65 -8.03 1.82
C HIS A 84 19.96 -7.24 1.95
N PRO A 85 20.12 -6.43 3.01
CA PRO A 85 21.39 -5.80 3.31
C PRO A 85 22.55 -6.80 3.30
N ASP A 86 23.72 -6.34 2.87
CA ASP A 86 24.97 -7.09 2.77
C ASP A 86 25.03 -8.22 1.71
N LEU A 87 23.93 -8.53 1.01
CA LEU A 87 23.93 -9.59 -0.03
C LEU A 87 24.11 -9.07 -1.47
N GLY A 88 23.94 -7.77 -1.72
CA GLY A 88 24.13 -7.16 -3.04
C GLY A 88 23.05 -7.51 -4.07
N TYR A 89 21.91 -8.02 -3.61
CA TYR A 89 20.74 -8.31 -4.45
C TYR A 89 19.45 -8.07 -3.67
N ALA A 90 18.36 -7.95 -4.43
CA ALA A 90 17.00 -8.10 -3.92
C ALA A 90 16.33 -9.27 -4.64
N GLU A 91 15.16 -9.70 -4.16
CA GLU A 91 14.41 -10.80 -4.73
C GLU A 91 13.01 -10.33 -5.10
N HIS A 92 12.54 -10.76 -6.28
CA HIS A 92 11.11 -10.84 -6.55
C HIS A 92 10.61 -12.16 -5.98
N VAL A 93 9.68 -12.07 -5.03
CA VAL A 93 9.09 -13.23 -4.36
C VAL A 93 7.63 -13.35 -4.78
N THR A 94 7.23 -14.54 -5.17
CA THR A 94 5.82 -14.89 -5.42
C THR A 94 5.30 -15.83 -4.35
N LEU A 95 4.09 -15.59 -3.87
CA LEU A 95 3.42 -16.43 -2.88
C LEU A 95 2.04 -16.87 -3.36
N GLY A 96 1.61 -18.05 -2.92
CA GLY A 96 0.23 -18.50 -3.07
C GLY A 96 -0.71 -17.69 -2.20
N VAL A 97 -2.03 -17.80 -2.44
CA VAL A 97 -3.06 -17.12 -1.62
C VAL A 97 -3.04 -17.51 -0.14
N ASP A 98 -2.45 -18.66 0.18
CA ASP A 98 -2.19 -19.17 1.53
C ASP A 98 -0.94 -18.57 2.20
N GLY A 99 -0.14 -17.81 1.43
CA GLY A 99 1.11 -17.21 1.88
C GLY A 99 2.33 -18.12 1.77
N GLU A 100 2.21 -19.30 1.15
CA GLU A 100 3.35 -20.17 0.87
C GLU A 100 4.21 -19.59 -0.25
N VAL A 101 5.54 -19.60 -0.07
CA VAL A 101 6.48 -19.08 -1.07
C VAL A 101 6.53 -20.04 -2.26
N LEU A 102 6.12 -19.55 -3.43
CA LEU A 102 6.16 -20.30 -4.70
C LEU A 102 7.51 -20.15 -5.41
N ARG A 103 8.08 -18.94 -5.36
CA ARG A 103 9.35 -18.61 -6.01
C ARG A 103 10.02 -17.41 -5.36
N ALA A 104 11.34 -17.39 -5.37
CA ALA A 104 12.17 -16.24 -5.05
C ALA A 104 13.25 -16.10 -6.14
N GLU A 105 13.21 -15.00 -6.91
CA GLU A 105 14.13 -14.72 -8.01
C GLU A 105 15.02 -13.53 -7.67
N PRO A 106 16.34 -13.72 -7.53
CA PRO A 106 17.24 -12.61 -7.22
C PRO A 106 17.46 -11.71 -8.44
N PHE A 107 17.60 -10.41 -8.19
CA PHE A 107 18.06 -9.42 -9.15
C PHE A 107 19.09 -8.49 -8.52
N PRO A 108 20.12 -8.07 -9.28
CA PRO A 108 21.22 -7.28 -8.73
C PRO A 108 20.75 -5.86 -8.35
N LEU A 109 21.32 -5.35 -7.25
CA LEU A 109 21.20 -3.95 -6.82
C LEU A 109 22.56 -3.46 -6.31
N ASP A 110 22.89 -2.21 -6.64
CA ASP A 110 24.17 -1.58 -6.24
C ASP A 110 24.16 -1.11 -4.76
N GLY A 111 23.09 -1.40 -4.03
CA GLY A 111 22.88 -1.11 -2.63
C GLY A 111 21.65 -1.84 -2.10
N ALA A 112 21.25 -1.57 -0.86
CA ALA A 112 20.02 -2.10 -0.26
C ALA A 112 19.03 -0.94 -0.02
N PRO A 113 18.24 -0.56 -1.04
CA PRO A 113 17.17 0.42 -0.85
C PRO A 113 16.08 -0.19 0.03
N ARG A 114 15.29 0.69 0.64
CA ARG A 114 14.10 0.24 1.35
C ARG A 114 13.05 -0.23 0.35
N MET A 115 12.76 -1.53 0.32
CA MET A 115 11.65 -2.06 -0.47
C MET A 115 10.33 -1.69 0.22
N ARG A 116 9.64 -0.69 -0.32
CA ARG A 116 8.31 -0.25 0.17
C ARG A 116 7.18 -0.62 -0.76
N ALA A 117 7.47 -0.71 -2.05
CA ALA A 117 6.47 -0.91 -3.08
C ALA A 117 6.96 -1.89 -4.15
N VAL A 118 6.02 -2.67 -4.66
CA VAL A 118 6.15 -3.46 -5.89
C VAL A 118 4.88 -3.23 -6.71
N GLY A 119 5.01 -3.20 -8.02
CA GLY A 119 3.87 -3.19 -8.93
C GLY A 119 3.88 -4.41 -9.83
N VAL A 120 2.71 -4.80 -10.33
CA VAL A 120 2.57 -5.85 -11.34
C VAL A 120 1.69 -5.33 -12.46
N THR A 121 2.11 -5.58 -13.68
CA THR A 121 1.36 -5.37 -14.91
C THR A 121 1.25 -6.69 -15.65
N GLU A 122 0.58 -6.72 -16.80
CA GLU A 122 0.48 -7.93 -17.63
C GLU A 122 1.86 -8.50 -18.00
N ARG A 123 2.86 -7.64 -18.25
CA ARG A 123 4.19 -8.07 -18.72
C ARG A 123 5.33 -7.88 -17.72
N PHE A 124 5.18 -7.00 -16.74
CA PHE A 124 6.29 -6.58 -15.89
C PHE A 124 5.96 -6.62 -14.41
N VAL A 125 6.95 -7.02 -13.62
CA VAL A 125 7.07 -6.64 -12.22
C VAL A 125 7.86 -5.33 -12.14
N VAL A 126 7.30 -4.35 -11.43
CA VAL A 126 7.87 -3.01 -11.28
C VAL A 126 8.48 -2.88 -9.89
N VAL A 127 9.79 -2.61 -9.82
CA VAL A 127 10.53 -2.42 -8.57
C VAL A 127 11.16 -1.03 -8.52
N PHE A 128 11.54 -0.61 -7.32
CA PHE A 128 12.10 0.71 -7.06
C PHE A 128 13.49 0.59 -6.44
N ASP A 129 14.43 1.33 -7.00
CA ASP A 129 15.75 1.54 -6.44
C ASP A 129 15.87 3.04 -6.11
N SER A 130 15.60 3.38 -4.85
CA SER A 130 15.54 4.78 -4.40
C SER A 130 16.25 4.95 -3.08
N ALA A 131 17.09 5.99 -2.98
CA ALA A 131 17.67 6.42 -1.72
C ALA A 131 16.57 6.77 -0.68
N PRO A 132 16.84 6.64 0.63
CA PRO A 132 18.12 6.25 1.25
C PRO A 132 18.39 4.74 1.20
N TYR A 133 19.66 4.38 1.42
CA TYR A 133 20.13 2.99 1.44
C TYR A 133 20.48 2.55 2.87
N TYR A 134 20.39 1.26 3.15
CA TYR A 134 20.83 0.70 4.41
C TYR A 134 22.30 1.03 4.70
N SER A 135 22.59 1.46 5.92
CA SER A 135 23.93 1.72 6.43
C SER A 135 24.23 0.79 7.60
N ARG A 136 25.14 -0.14 7.36
CA ARG A 136 25.63 -1.05 8.39
C ARG A 136 26.25 -0.32 9.58
N ALA A 137 26.94 0.79 9.34
CA ALA A 137 27.48 1.61 10.40
C ALA A 137 26.38 2.23 11.28
N ALA A 138 25.30 2.73 10.67
CA ALA A 138 24.14 3.26 11.39
C ALA A 138 23.44 2.17 12.22
N ASP A 139 23.30 0.97 11.66
CA ASP A 139 22.72 -0.19 12.36
C ASP A 139 23.59 -0.62 13.56
N LEU A 140 24.91 -0.73 13.37
CA LEU A 140 25.84 -1.13 14.42
C LEU A 140 25.88 -0.17 15.61
N VAL A 141 25.66 1.14 15.40
CA VAL A 141 25.56 2.13 16.49
C VAL A 141 24.15 2.23 17.08
N GLY A 142 23.21 1.41 16.61
CA GLY A 142 21.87 1.29 17.17
C GLY A 142 20.91 2.42 16.79
N LEU A 143 21.08 3.05 15.63
CA LEU A 143 20.09 4.03 15.15
C LEU A 143 18.75 3.33 14.91
N ARG A 144 17.66 3.99 15.34
CA ARG A 144 16.30 3.47 15.17
C ARG A 144 15.92 3.26 13.70
N ASP A 145 16.47 4.08 12.81
CA ASP A 145 16.38 3.92 11.37
C ASP A 145 17.79 3.88 10.76
N PRO A 146 18.29 2.69 10.36
CA PRO A 146 19.65 2.53 9.85
C PRO A 146 19.77 2.88 8.36
N TYR A 147 18.79 3.52 7.74
CA TYR A 147 18.84 3.97 6.35
C TYR A 147 19.40 5.40 6.29
N SER A 148 20.46 5.58 5.52
CA SER A 148 21.17 6.87 5.42
C SER A 148 21.47 7.23 3.97
N GLY A 149 21.49 8.52 3.68
CA GLY A 149 21.77 9.05 2.35
C GLY A 149 21.21 10.46 2.20
N PRO A 150 21.56 11.18 1.13
CA PRO A 150 20.94 12.46 0.83
C PRO A 150 19.44 12.26 0.58
N ALA A 151 18.61 13.16 1.12
CA ALA A 151 17.16 13.15 0.91
C ALA A 151 16.76 13.27 -0.57
N THR A 152 17.66 13.80 -1.39
CA THR A 152 17.56 13.96 -2.85
C THR A 152 18.51 12.99 -3.57
N GLY A 153 18.70 11.78 -3.06
CA GLY A 153 19.51 10.77 -3.72
C GLY A 153 18.86 10.23 -5.01
N PRO A 154 19.64 9.60 -5.90
CA PRO A 154 19.15 9.10 -7.18
C PRO A 154 18.07 8.04 -6.99
N ALA A 155 17.15 7.98 -7.95
CA ALA A 155 16.04 7.05 -7.97
C ALA A 155 15.81 6.49 -9.37
N ARG A 156 15.54 5.17 -9.41
CA ARG A 156 15.28 4.42 -10.64
C ARG A 156 14.05 3.54 -10.46
N ILE A 157 13.33 3.34 -11.56
CA ILE A 157 12.25 2.35 -11.66
C ILE A 157 12.73 1.21 -12.55
N GLY A 158 12.67 -0.01 -12.03
CA GLY A 158 13.10 -1.22 -12.73
C GLY A 158 11.90 -1.99 -13.24
N LEU A 159 11.93 -2.37 -14.52
CA LEU A 159 10.96 -3.29 -15.10
C LEU A 159 11.62 -4.67 -15.21
N LEU A 160 11.19 -5.61 -14.38
CA LEU A 160 11.65 -6.99 -14.47
C LEU A 160 10.90 -7.68 -15.61
N ALA A 161 11.67 -8.03 -16.64
CA ALA A 161 11.38 -9.07 -17.63
C ALA A 161 12.59 -10.03 -17.64
N TYR A 162 12.45 -11.20 -18.27
CA TYR A 162 13.48 -12.27 -18.28
C TYR A 162 14.94 -11.76 -18.22
N GLY A 163 15.67 -12.08 -17.14
CA GLY A 163 17.11 -11.80 -16.99
C GLY A 163 17.51 -10.65 -16.05
N GLY A 164 16.56 -9.79 -15.64
CA GLY A 164 16.80 -8.72 -14.66
C GLY A 164 16.06 -7.42 -14.97
N PRO A 165 16.12 -6.41 -14.07
CA PRO A 165 15.43 -5.16 -14.25
C PRO A 165 16.03 -4.32 -15.39
N HIS A 166 15.19 -3.87 -16.31
CA HIS A 166 15.50 -2.74 -17.19
C HIS A 166 15.23 -1.44 -16.42
N TRP A 167 16.30 -0.69 -16.10
CA TRP A 167 16.24 0.50 -15.25
C TRP A 167 15.95 1.78 -16.04
N PHE A 168 15.06 2.60 -15.50
CA PHE A 168 14.79 3.96 -15.93
C PHE A 168 15.17 4.93 -14.81
N GLU A 169 16.03 5.91 -15.11
CA GLU A 169 16.35 7.00 -14.20
C GLU A 169 15.14 7.94 -14.08
N VAL A 170 14.62 8.13 -12.86
CA VAL A 170 13.38 8.93 -12.61
C VAL A 170 13.61 10.17 -11.77
N GLY A 171 14.87 10.51 -11.52
CA GLY A 171 15.28 11.67 -10.74
C GLY A 171 15.67 11.26 -9.33
N GLU A 172 15.05 11.88 -8.32
CA GLU A 172 15.51 11.82 -6.94
C GLU A 172 14.38 11.64 -5.92
N GLY A 173 14.74 11.07 -4.78
CA GLY A 173 13.90 10.92 -3.59
C GLY A 173 13.47 9.48 -3.30
N GLU A 174 12.92 9.25 -2.11
CA GLU A 174 12.45 7.93 -1.66
C GLU A 174 11.01 7.67 -2.15
N VAL A 175 10.74 6.46 -2.63
CA VAL A 175 9.35 5.99 -2.81
C VAL A 175 8.73 5.66 -1.46
N LEU A 176 7.56 6.22 -1.16
CA LEU A 176 6.85 6.02 0.11
C LEU A 176 5.72 4.97 0.00
N SER A 177 5.02 4.96 -1.13
CA SER A 177 3.86 4.10 -1.41
C SER A 177 3.58 4.06 -2.91
N LEU A 178 3.11 2.93 -3.43
CA LEU A 178 2.60 2.82 -4.79
C LEU A 178 1.07 2.97 -4.80
N ALA A 179 0.56 3.81 -5.69
CA ALA A 179 -0.87 3.88 -5.97
C ALA A 179 -1.28 2.80 -6.96
N ASN A 180 -0.64 2.75 -8.13
CA ASN A 180 -0.86 1.73 -9.16
C ASN A 180 0.21 1.78 -10.27
N VAL A 181 0.32 0.70 -11.03
CA VAL A 181 1.10 0.62 -12.29
C VAL A 181 0.23 0.03 -13.40
N TYR A 182 0.44 0.44 -14.65
CA TYR A 182 -0.24 -0.16 -15.80
C TYR A 182 0.51 0.12 -17.10
N GLU A 183 0.16 -0.63 -18.14
CA GLU A 183 0.72 -0.47 -19.48
C GLU A 183 -0.22 0.33 -20.38
N ASP A 184 0.34 1.21 -21.21
CA ASP A 184 -0.41 2.03 -22.16
C ASP A 184 0.42 2.25 -23.43
N LEU A 185 0.02 1.62 -24.54
CA LEU A 185 0.59 1.83 -25.89
C LEU A 185 2.13 1.85 -25.93
N GLY A 186 2.78 0.80 -25.42
CA GLY A 186 4.24 0.67 -25.41
C GLY A 186 4.93 1.49 -24.31
N ARG A 187 4.17 1.95 -23.32
CA ARG A 187 4.69 2.64 -22.13
C ARG A 187 4.23 1.92 -20.87
N VAL A 188 4.98 2.13 -19.78
CA VAL A 188 4.55 1.78 -18.42
C VAL A 188 4.29 3.07 -17.66
N VAL A 189 3.09 3.19 -17.10
CA VAL A 189 2.68 4.31 -16.25
C VAL A 189 2.76 3.87 -14.80
N VAL A 190 3.44 4.67 -13.98
CA VAL A 190 3.66 4.42 -12.55
C VAL A 190 3.19 5.62 -11.75
N ASP A 191 2.18 5.42 -10.92
CA ASP A 191 1.70 6.40 -9.97
C ASP A 191 2.13 5.99 -8.56
N ALA A 192 3.05 6.77 -7.97
CA ALA A 192 3.62 6.49 -6.66
C ALA A 192 3.75 7.78 -5.85
N VAL A 193 3.67 7.67 -4.53
CA VAL A 193 3.97 8.74 -3.60
C VAL A 193 5.47 8.74 -3.33
N TRP A 194 6.09 9.91 -3.51
CA TRP A 194 7.52 10.13 -3.27
C TRP A 194 7.71 11.11 -2.13
N ALA A 195 8.80 10.96 -1.37
CA ALA A 195 9.19 11.93 -0.35
C ALA A 195 9.30 13.35 -0.97
N PRO A 196 8.80 14.40 -0.29
CA PRO A 196 8.27 14.42 1.08
C PRO A 196 6.76 14.16 1.22
N GLY A 197 6.10 13.57 0.23
CA GLY A 197 4.65 13.32 0.23
C GLY A 197 3.96 13.90 -1.01
N VAL A 198 4.48 13.58 -2.19
CA VAL A 198 3.96 14.05 -3.48
C VAL A 198 3.63 12.84 -4.34
N LEU A 199 2.37 12.73 -4.79
CA LEU A 199 2.01 11.75 -5.81
C LEU A 199 2.67 12.16 -7.12
N ARG A 200 3.42 11.26 -7.76
CA ARG A 200 4.07 11.51 -9.05
C ARG A 200 3.65 10.43 -10.03
N ARG A 201 3.29 10.88 -11.24
CA ARG A 201 3.08 10.01 -12.40
C ARG A 201 4.35 9.97 -13.24
N HIS A 202 4.98 8.81 -13.32
CA HIS A 202 6.05 8.54 -14.28
C HIS A 202 5.48 7.77 -15.47
N THR A 203 5.84 8.17 -16.68
CA THR A 203 5.54 7.45 -17.91
C THR A 203 6.86 7.03 -18.54
N LEU A 204 7.11 5.72 -18.56
CA LEU A 204 8.32 5.09 -19.06
C LEU A 204 8.09 4.63 -20.50
N ASP A 205 8.84 5.15 -21.45
CA ASP A 205 8.72 4.80 -22.86
C ASP A 205 9.65 3.63 -23.20
N LEU A 206 9.05 2.47 -23.52
CA LEU A 206 9.80 1.22 -23.69
C LEU A 206 10.65 1.19 -24.97
N ALA A 207 10.32 2.03 -25.95
CA ALA A 207 11.06 2.06 -27.22
C ALA A 207 12.29 2.97 -27.13
N THR A 208 12.18 4.08 -26.39
CA THR A 208 13.22 5.12 -26.34
C THR A 208 14.03 5.13 -25.05
N GLY A 209 13.55 4.49 -23.98
CA GLY A 209 14.11 4.63 -22.64
C GLY A 209 13.73 5.95 -21.96
N GLY A 210 12.89 6.78 -22.60
CA GLY A 210 12.52 8.10 -22.11
C GLY A 210 11.59 8.05 -20.91
N VAL A 211 11.77 8.99 -19.99
CA VAL A 211 10.90 9.17 -18.80
C VAL A 211 10.24 10.53 -18.84
N ARG A 212 8.91 10.55 -18.72
CA ARG A 212 8.14 11.77 -18.46
C ARG A 212 7.57 11.72 -17.05
N ARG A 213 7.70 12.82 -16.31
CA ARG A 213 7.17 12.97 -14.95
C ARG A 213 6.12 14.07 -14.88
N VAL A 214 5.06 13.84 -14.11
CA VAL A 214 4.09 14.86 -13.71
C VAL A 214 3.86 14.74 -12.22
N ASP A 215 3.97 15.87 -11.51
CA ASP A 215 3.62 15.94 -10.10
C ASP A 215 2.09 16.14 -9.97
N LEU A 216 1.48 15.30 -9.15
CA LEU A 216 0.07 15.30 -8.78
C LEU A 216 -0.05 15.82 -7.33
N PRO A 217 -1.25 15.91 -6.74
CA PRO A 217 -1.42 16.48 -5.40
C PRO A 217 -0.58 15.78 -4.32
N ALA A 218 -0.33 16.51 -3.24
CA ALA A 218 0.34 15.97 -2.07
C ALA A 218 -0.46 14.83 -1.44
N MET A 219 0.21 13.72 -1.14
CA MET A 219 -0.30 12.53 -0.48
C MET A 219 0.82 11.85 0.30
N ASP A 220 0.51 11.16 1.41
CA ASP A 220 1.46 10.37 2.20
C ASP A 220 1.39 8.88 1.85
N VAL A 221 0.18 8.42 1.50
CA VAL A 221 -0.12 7.08 0.98
C VAL A 221 -1.18 7.24 -0.11
N ALA A 222 -1.11 6.41 -1.13
CA ALA A 222 -2.06 6.41 -2.23
C ALA A 222 -2.46 4.99 -2.59
N SER A 223 -3.68 4.85 -3.09
CA SER A 223 -4.26 3.59 -3.54
C SER A 223 -5.33 3.87 -4.58
N VAL A 224 -5.68 2.85 -5.35
CA VAL A 224 -6.78 2.89 -6.31
C VAL A 224 -7.85 1.89 -5.89
N ASP A 225 -8.95 1.84 -6.64
CA ASP A 225 -9.85 0.68 -6.60
C ASP A 225 -9.04 -0.59 -6.88
N GLU A 226 -9.01 -1.55 -5.93
CA GLU A 226 -8.18 -2.76 -6.04
C GLU A 226 -8.54 -3.60 -7.28
N ARG A 227 -9.77 -3.50 -7.81
CA ARG A 227 -10.18 -4.11 -9.08
C ARG A 227 -9.38 -3.58 -10.28
N LEU A 228 -8.74 -2.42 -10.15
CA LEU A 228 -7.93 -1.79 -11.19
C LEU A 228 -6.43 -1.94 -10.95
N THR A 229 -6.00 -2.76 -9.99
CA THR A 229 -4.58 -3.11 -9.81
C THR A 229 -3.99 -3.62 -11.13
N GLY A 230 -2.87 -3.04 -11.55
CA GLY A 230 -2.22 -3.40 -12.82
C GLY A 230 -2.89 -2.81 -14.07
N ARG A 231 -4.03 -2.12 -13.92
CA ARG A 231 -4.87 -1.59 -15.00
C ARG A 231 -4.98 -0.07 -14.93
N ARG A 232 -5.37 0.53 -16.06
CA ARG A 232 -5.61 1.97 -16.13
C ARG A 232 -6.72 2.36 -15.14
N HIS A 233 -6.50 3.48 -14.45
CA HIS A 233 -7.41 4.04 -13.46
C HIS A 233 -7.56 5.56 -13.63
N ARG A 234 -8.60 6.12 -13.02
CA ARG A 234 -8.93 7.53 -12.96
C ARG A 234 -8.84 8.11 -11.54
N PHE A 235 -9.27 7.39 -10.53
CA PHE A 235 -9.35 7.88 -9.15
C PHE A 235 -8.24 7.31 -8.28
N VAL A 236 -7.59 8.20 -7.53
CA VAL A 236 -6.61 7.85 -6.50
C VAL A 236 -7.15 8.31 -5.15
N PHE A 237 -7.14 7.42 -4.17
CA PHE A 237 -7.54 7.65 -2.79
C PHE A 237 -6.33 7.55 -1.87
N GLY A 238 -6.22 8.44 -0.89
CA GLY A 238 -5.04 8.51 -0.05
C GLY A 238 -5.20 9.38 1.18
N THR A 239 -4.09 9.58 1.90
CA THR A 239 -4.02 10.55 3.00
C THR A 239 -3.11 11.70 2.63
N ALA A 240 -3.30 12.85 3.25
CA ALA A 240 -2.36 13.95 3.20
C ALA A 240 -2.41 14.73 4.52
N GLY A 241 -1.47 14.47 5.41
CA GLY A 241 -1.45 14.97 6.78
C GLY A 241 -2.61 14.40 7.60
N THR A 242 -3.56 15.28 7.95
CA THR A 242 -4.78 14.93 8.71
C THR A 242 -6.00 14.73 7.81
N ALA A 243 -5.81 14.67 6.49
CA ALA A 243 -6.89 14.59 5.52
C ALA A 243 -6.97 13.22 4.85
N ILE A 244 -8.19 12.79 4.53
CA ILE A 244 -8.44 11.80 3.48
C ILE A 244 -8.63 12.55 2.16
N VAL A 245 -8.03 12.04 1.09
CA VAL A 245 -7.99 12.67 -0.22
C VAL A 245 -8.54 11.72 -1.29
N ARG A 246 -9.33 12.26 -2.22
CA ARG A 246 -9.64 11.66 -3.51
C ARG A 246 -9.13 12.59 -4.61
N HIS A 247 -8.47 12.03 -5.61
CA HIS A 247 -7.97 12.76 -6.76
C HIS A 247 -8.46 12.12 -8.05
N ASP A 248 -9.00 12.92 -8.97
CA ASP A 248 -9.33 12.54 -10.34
C ASP A 248 -8.16 12.91 -11.25
N VAL A 249 -7.38 11.92 -11.68
CA VAL A 249 -6.19 12.13 -12.52
C VAL A 249 -6.53 12.55 -13.95
N ALA A 250 -7.77 12.34 -14.39
CA ALA A 250 -8.22 12.73 -15.73
C ALA A 250 -8.64 14.21 -15.77
N LEU A 251 -9.31 14.68 -14.72
CA LEU A 251 -9.76 16.07 -14.62
C LEU A 251 -8.82 16.99 -13.83
N GLY A 252 -7.87 16.44 -13.07
CA GLY A 252 -7.00 17.20 -12.18
C GLY A 252 -7.70 17.73 -10.92
N CYS A 253 -8.89 17.22 -10.59
CA CYS A 253 -9.68 17.66 -9.44
C CYS A 253 -9.33 16.88 -8.17
N THR A 254 -9.37 17.56 -7.02
CA THR A 254 -9.04 16.95 -5.73
C THR A 254 -10.10 17.31 -4.69
N TRP A 255 -10.59 16.31 -3.97
CA TRP A 255 -11.51 16.45 -2.84
C TRP A 255 -10.83 15.97 -1.57
N ARG A 256 -11.11 16.64 -0.45
CA ARG A 256 -10.46 16.36 0.83
C ARG A 256 -11.47 16.38 1.96
N ARG A 257 -11.21 15.56 2.98
CA ARG A 257 -11.90 15.58 4.26
C ARG A 257 -10.87 15.72 5.38
N GLU A 258 -10.90 16.85 6.08
CA GLU A 258 -10.05 17.06 7.26
C GLU A 258 -10.61 16.33 8.48
N LEU A 259 -9.74 15.62 9.22
CA LEU A 259 -10.11 14.82 10.39
C LEU A 259 -9.47 15.32 11.69
N GLY A 260 -8.50 16.24 11.63
CA GLY A 260 -7.77 16.75 12.81
C GLY A 260 -6.80 15.75 13.46
N VAL A 261 -6.83 14.49 13.03
CA VAL A 261 -5.88 13.43 13.40
C VAL A 261 -5.42 12.73 12.12
N THR A 262 -4.20 12.19 12.11
CA THR A 262 -3.69 11.42 10.97
C THR A 262 -4.49 10.12 10.84
N PRO A 263 -5.22 9.91 9.73
CA PRO A 263 -5.91 8.64 9.49
C PRO A 263 -4.91 7.54 9.07
N GLY A 264 -5.30 6.29 9.26
CA GLY A 264 -4.69 5.17 8.54
C GLY A 264 -5.01 5.22 7.05
N ARG A 265 -4.35 4.36 6.27
CA ARG A 265 -4.57 4.22 4.82
C ARG A 265 -6.07 4.01 4.55
N PRO A 266 -6.72 4.91 3.79
CA PRO A 266 -8.08 4.68 3.34
C PRO A 266 -8.10 3.54 2.33
N VAL A 267 -9.15 2.73 2.39
CA VAL A 267 -9.40 1.66 1.42
C VAL A 267 -10.71 1.95 0.71
N PHE A 268 -10.69 1.83 -0.62
CA PHE A 268 -11.89 1.93 -1.45
C PHE A 268 -12.63 0.60 -1.45
N VAL A 269 -13.95 0.63 -1.24
CA VAL A 269 -14.83 -0.54 -1.32
C VAL A 269 -15.90 -0.27 -2.38
N PRO A 270 -16.00 -1.08 -3.44
CA PRO A 270 -16.94 -0.83 -4.53
C PRO A 270 -18.39 -1.05 -4.09
N ARG A 271 -19.28 -0.21 -4.60
CA ARG A 271 -20.74 -0.38 -4.51
C ARG A 271 -21.32 -0.99 -5.78
N GLY A 272 -20.72 -0.67 -6.93
CA GLY A 272 -21.10 -1.17 -8.25
C GLY A 272 -19.88 -1.30 -9.16
N GLU A 273 -20.11 -1.46 -10.46
CA GLU A 273 -19.04 -1.68 -11.46
C GLU A 273 -18.23 -0.42 -11.75
N ASP A 274 -18.84 0.76 -11.62
CA ASP A 274 -18.20 2.02 -11.99
C ASP A 274 -17.03 2.37 -11.07
N GLU A 275 -15.93 2.82 -11.67
CA GLU A 275 -14.76 3.25 -10.90
C GLU A 275 -15.11 4.43 -9.99
N GLY A 276 -14.78 4.31 -8.70
CA GLY A 276 -15.04 5.36 -7.72
C GLY A 276 -16.49 5.41 -7.21
N ASP A 277 -17.40 4.57 -7.70
CA ASP A 277 -18.72 4.37 -7.09
C ASP A 277 -18.60 3.37 -5.94
N GLY A 278 -18.58 3.90 -4.71
CA GLY A 278 -18.30 3.09 -3.55
C GLY A 278 -18.16 3.88 -2.27
N TRP A 279 -17.46 3.26 -1.33
CA TRP A 279 -17.15 3.84 -0.04
C TRP A 279 -15.65 3.94 0.16
N VAL A 280 -15.25 4.95 0.93
CA VAL A 280 -13.88 5.03 1.47
C VAL A 280 -13.95 4.70 2.95
N VAL A 281 -13.24 3.66 3.35
CA VAL A 281 -13.21 3.17 4.74
C VAL A 281 -11.82 3.43 5.33
N ALA A 282 -11.77 4.10 6.48
CA ALA A 282 -10.51 4.45 7.13
C ALA A 282 -10.66 4.55 8.64
N VAL A 283 -9.58 4.23 9.36
CA VAL A 283 -9.49 4.43 10.82
C VAL A 283 -8.82 5.77 11.11
N ALA A 284 -9.39 6.55 12.02
CA ALA A 284 -8.86 7.83 12.47
C ALA A 284 -9.06 7.97 13.98
N GLY A 285 -7.98 7.85 14.75
CA GLY A 285 -8.06 7.86 16.21
C GLY A 285 -8.89 6.70 16.75
N ASP A 286 -9.97 7.00 17.47
CA ASP A 286 -10.89 6.01 18.06
C ASP A 286 -12.14 5.77 17.20
N GLU A 287 -12.11 6.13 15.92
CA GLU A 287 -13.21 5.93 14.98
C GLU A 287 -12.76 5.19 13.73
N LEU A 288 -13.66 4.36 13.19
CA LEU A 288 -13.64 3.93 11.80
C LEU A 288 -14.75 4.67 11.05
N LEU A 289 -14.35 5.35 9.98
CA LEU A 289 -15.21 6.15 9.13
C LEU A 289 -15.60 5.35 7.89
N VAL A 290 -16.89 5.38 7.54
CA VAL A 290 -17.41 4.95 6.25
C VAL A 290 -17.90 6.19 5.52
N LEU A 291 -17.18 6.57 4.48
CA LEU A 291 -17.44 7.78 3.68
C LEU A 291 -18.01 7.39 2.32
N ASP A 292 -18.87 8.23 1.74
CA ASP A 292 -19.19 8.10 0.32
C ASP A 292 -17.98 8.56 -0.51
N ALA A 293 -17.50 7.71 -1.42
CA ALA A 293 -16.34 8.02 -2.24
C ALA A 293 -16.58 9.20 -3.20
N ALA A 294 -17.82 9.43 -3.62
CA ALA A 294 -18.20 10.53 -4.49
C ALA A 294 -18.28 11.88 -3.74
N ASP A 295 -18.57 11.86 -2.44
CA ASP A 295 -18.71 13.04 -1.58
C ASP A 295 -17.95 12.90 -0.26
N LEU A 296 -16.61 13.05 -0.32
CA LEU A 296 -15.75 13.00 0.87
C LEU A 296 -16.07 14.10 1.89
N ALA A 297 -16.54 15.27 1.42
CA ALA A 297 -16.81 16.44 2.25
C ALA A 297 -18.16 16.35 2.99
N GLY A 298 -19.09 15.53 2.49
CA GLY A 298 -20.37 15.24 3.12
C GLY A 298 -20.27 14.54 4.49
N PRO A 299 -21.41 14.34 5.17
CA PRO A 299 -21.44 13.56 6.41
C PRO A 299 -20.99 12.11 6.15
N PRO A 300 -20.28 11.45 7.10
CA PRO A 300 -20.03 10.01 7.00
C PRO A 300 -21.33 9.25 6.87
N VAL A 301 -21.33 8.20 6.05
CA VAL A 301 -22.47 7.28 5.93
C VAL A 301 -22.65 6.51 7.24
N ALA A 302 -21.54 6.09 7.84
CA ALA A 302 -21.50 5.51 9.17
C ALA A 302 -20.18 5.83 9.87
N VAL A 303 -20.21 5.81 11.21
CA VAL A 303 -19.03 5.90 12.07
C VAL A 303 -19.10 4.79 13.11
N VAL A 304 -18.07 3.95 13.15
CA VAL A 304 -17.93 2.90 14.16
C VAL A 304 -16.98 3.40 15.25
N ARG A 305 -17.45 3.40 16.51
CA ARG A 305 -16.62 3.77 17.65
C ARG A 305 -15.75 2.59 18.07
N LEU A 306 -14.45 2.81 18.09
CA LEU A 306 -13.45 1.82 18.49
C LEU A 306 -13.23 1.90 20.01
N PRO A 307 -12.83 0.78 20.65
CA PRO A 307 -12.62 0.75 22.10
C PRO A 307 -11.41 1.55 22.57
N PHE A 308 -10.52 1.94 21.65
CA PHE A 308 -9.33 2.75 21.92
C PHE A 308 -8.84 3.41 20.62
N ALA A 309 -8.01 4.45 20.78
CA ALA A 309 -7.36 5.09 19.64
C ALA A 309 -6.36 4.13 18.97
N VAL A 310 -6.52 3.93 17.66
CA VAL A 310 -5.66 3.12 16.82
C VAL A 310 -4.65 4.01 16.12
N PRO A 311 -3.34 3.75 16.24
CA PRO A 311 -2.32 4.48 15.49
C PRO A 311 -2.53 4.33 13.99
N ALA A 312 -2.29 5.41 13.23
CA ALA A 312 -2.35 5.37 11.77
C ALA A 312 -1.42 4.28 11.21
N SER A 313 -1.98 3.41 10.38
CA SER A 313 -1.23 2.39 9.64
C SER A 313 -1.30 2.70 8.15
N HIS A 314 -0.17 2.67 7.45
CA HIS A 314 -0.14 2.78 5.99
C HIS A 314 -0.42 1.43 5.30
N ARG A 315 -0.57 0.35 6.08
CA ARG A 315 -0.82 -1.01 5.61
C ARG A 315 -2.20 -1.46 6.05
N ALA A 316 -3.19 -1.17 5.21
CA ALA A 316 -4.57 -1.59 5.37
C ALA A 316 -5.14 -2.07 4.03
N THR A 317 -6.08 -3.02 4.07
CA THR A 317 -6.80 -3.57 2.92
C THR A 317 -8.22 -3.98 3.34
N TRP A 318 -9.07 -4.26 2.36
CA TRP A 318 -10.44 -4.72 2.55
C TRP A 318 -10.54 -6.20 2.18
N LEU A 319 -11.05 -7.02 3.10
CA LEU A 319 -11.41 -8.41 2.81
C LEU A 319 -12.92 -8.49 2.65
N ALA A 320 -13.39 -8.61 1.43
CA ALA A 320 -14.81 -8.85 1.17
C ALA A 320 -15.25 -10.18 1.79
N GLU A 321 -16.46 -10.23 2.33
CA GLU A 321 -17.08 -11.52 2.66
C GLU A 321 -17.68 -12.14 1.40
N SER A 322 -17.35 -13.41 1.18
CA SER A 322 -17.89 -14.28 0.12
C SER A 322 -19.29 -14.76 0.42
#